data_AF-M7Y9R9-F1
#
_entry.id   AF-M7Y9R9-F1
#
_cell.length_a   1.000
_cell.length_b   1.000
_cell.length_c   1.000
_cell.angle_alpha   90.00
_cell.angle_beta   90.00
_cell.angle_gamma   90.00
#
_symmetry.space_group_name_H-M   'P 1'
#
loop_
_entity.id
_entity.type
_entity.pdbx_description
1 polymer ?
#
loop_
_entity_poly.entity_id
_entity_poly.type
_entity_poly.pdbx_seq_one_letter_code
_entity_poly.pdbx_strand_id
1 'polypeptide(L)'
;MEDSFLFQAIIYLGAAIICVPIAKKLGMGSVLGYLIAGILIGPYVLEFVGEEGEDIMHFAEFGVVMMLFLIGLELEPAKLWQMRAMITRVGLSQVLITSGLLFAAMVLLGLDWKVSLAISLSLSLSSTAIVLQSLKEKNLLNSSAGKNSFAVLLMQDIAVIPILAVLPLLAVASPTGGDGHHESFISQVPGWLQTLLVIGAVGLVVLLGRYAIVPLLRLISRTRLRELFVACALLIVVGIAFLMEAVGLSPALGTFLAGVILANSEFKHELESDLEPFKGLLLGLFFIAVGASINFGLIFDQALLVISIMLGIMLVKTLVLFGIGKTNKMGLDQNLIFSISLNQVGEFSFVTYSFASQLQILDQNTTEMMMAVTALSMTLTPLLILANDKLLLPRFGTLEKTEREADALEEKNPVIIAGFSHYGSTVGRFLRANGIHATILDHDSDRVDLLRRMGFKVYYGDATRADLLESAGAHEAKILISAIDNPETNLLLVETVHKHFPHLELMVRAKHRGDAYELMEMDVPHIYREHLDSSVRMGKDVLTKLGFRAHTVHRLAQNFIKYDEAGLQELVKYKDNQQEYISMVRRNIEMQEDLLASELNRKFSLNDHAWDSDQIKEGLKNAEGKS
;
A
#
# COMPACT_ATOMS: atom_id res chain seq x y z
N MET A 1 -22.50 0.35 -39.21
CA MET A 1 -22.67 1.17 -37.98
C MET A 1 -22.03 0.49 -36.78
N GLU A 2 -22.04 -0.86 -36.75
CA GLU A 2 -21.39 -1.67 -35.71
C GLU A 2 -19.85 -1.55 -35.69
N ASP A 3 -19.20 -1.23 -36.82
CA ASP A 3 -17.72 -1.04 -36.88
C ASP A 3 -17.27 0.42 -36.69
N SER A 4 -18.15 1.31 -36.23
CA SER A 4 -17.75 2.71 -35.98
C SER A 4 -16.94 2.82 -34.69
N PHE A 5 -15.78 3.48 -34.73
CA PHE A 5 -14.94 3.76 -33.56
C PHE A 5 -15.75 4.29 -32.35
N LEU A 6 -16.70 5.20 -32.59
CA LEU A 6 -17.53 5.76 -31.51
C LEU A 6 -18.50 4.72 -30.93
N PHE A 7 -18.99 3.80 -31.74
CA PHE A 7 -19.88 2.73 -31.29
C PHE A 7 -19.12 1.71 -30.44
N GLN A 8 -17.92 1.31 -30.88
CA GLN A 8 -17.02 0.48 -30.07
C GLN A 8 -16.67 1.18 -28.75
N ALA A 9 -16.27 2.45 -28.77
CA ALA A 9 -15.99 3.21 -27.56
C ALA A 9 -17.16 3.21 -26.55
N ILE A 10 -18.40 3.34 -27.03
CA ILE A 10 -19.60 3.24 -26.18
C ILE A 10 -19.74 1.85 -25.57
N ILE A 11 -19.50 0.78 -26.34
CA ILE A 11 -19.57 -0.60 -25.84
C ILE A 11 -18.51 -0.83 -24.76
N TYR A 12 -17.25 -0.49 -25.03
CA TYR A 12 -16.14 -0.66 -24.10
C TYR A 12 -16.37 0.11 -22.78
N LEU A 13 -16.70 1.40 -22.88
CA LEU A 13 -16.96 2.24 -21.71
C LEU A 13 -18.23 1.81 -20.97
N GLY A 14 -19.30 1.47 -21.69
CA GLY A 14 -20.55 0.99 -21.12
C GLY A 14 -20.37 -0.31 -20.34
N ALA A 15 -19.64 -1.28 -20.91
CA ALA A 15 -19.33 -2.54 -20.25
C ALA A 15 -18.47 -2.32 -18.99
N ALA A 16 -17.47 -1.43 -19.05
CA ALA A 16 -16.68 -1.06 -17.88
C ALA A 16 -17.53 -0.43 -16.76
N ILE A 17 -18.39 0.53 -17.09
CA ILE A 17 -19.27 1.24 -16.15
C ILE A 17 -20.24 0.27 -15.45
N ILE A 18 -20.64 -0.83 -16.10
CA ILE A 18 -21.53 -1.84 -15.52
C ILE A 18 -20.74 -2.87 -14.73
N CYS A 19 -19.71 -3.48 -15.32
CA CYS A 19 -19.03 -4.63 -14.74
C CYS A 19 -18.12 -4.26 -13.56
N VAL A 20 -17.42 -3.11 -13.62
CA VAL A 20 -16.46 -2.72 -12.58
C VAL A 20 -17.16 -2.46 -11.23
N PRO A 21 -18.27 -1.70 -11.13
CA PRO A 21 -18.99 -1.56 -9.87
C PRO A 21 -19.54 -2.87 -9.31
N ILE A 22 -20.00 -3.78 -10.18
CA ILE A 22 -20.48 -5.11 -9.77
C ILE A 22 -19.33 -5.91 -9.15
N ALA A 23 -18.19 -5.99 -9.83
CA ALA A 23 -17.00 -6.66 -9.31
C ALA A 23 -16.55 -6.06 -7.97
N LYS A 24 -16.50 -4.73 -7.86
CA LYS A 24 -16.14 -4.04 -6.61
C LYS A 24 -17.12 -4.36 -5.48
N LYS A 25 -18.43 -4.44 -5.77
CA LYS A 25 -19.46 -4.81 -4.77
C LYS A 25 -19.33 -6.27 -4.31
N LEU A 26 -18.81 -7.15 -5.16
CA LEU A 26 -18.51 -8.54 -4.82
C LEU A 26 -17.18 -8.71 -4.05
N GLY A 27 -16.49 -7.61 -3.70
CA GLY A 27 -15.17 -7.66 -3.06
C GLY A 27 -14.03 -8.03 -4.02
N MET A 28 -14.27 -7.93 -5.33
CA MET A 28 -13.26 -8.18 -6.36
C MET A 28 -12.58 -6.86 -6.77
N GLY A 29 -11.29 -6.90 -7.09
CA GLY A 29 -10.57 -5.72 -7.59
C GLY A 29 -11.12 -5.21 -8.92
N SER A 30 -10.89 -3.93 -9.24
CA SER A 30 -11.36 -3.30 -10.49
C SER A 30 -10.82 -3.99 -11.75
N VAL A 31 -9.58 -4.50 -11.69
CA VAL A 31 -8.94 -5.29 -12.74
C VAL A 31 -9.82 -6.47 -13.20
N LEU A 32 -10.41 -7.20 -12.25
CA LEU A 32 -11.27 -8.33 -12.58
C LEU A 32 -12.58 -7.87 -13.23
N GLY A 33 -13.11 -6.72 -12.81
CA GLY A 33 -14.28 -6.11 -13.44
C GLY A 33 -14.05 -5.73 -14.90
N TYR A 34 -12.87 -5.19 -15.23
CA TYR A 34 -12.48 -4.91 -16.62
C TYR A 34 -12.30 -6.21 -17.43
N LEU A 35 -11.69 -7.23 -16.84
CA LEU A 35 -11.50 -8.53 -17.51
C LEU A 35 -12.85 -9.22 -17.81
N ILE A 36 -13.80 -9.18 -16.87
CA ILE A 36 -15.17 -9.68 -17.07
C ILE A 36 -15.88 -8.86 -18.17
N ALA A 37 -15.73 -7.54 -18.18
CA ALA A 37 -16.28 -6.71 -19.25
C ALA A 37 -15.75 -7.15 -20.62
N GLY A 38 -14.44 -7.41 -20.73
CA GLY A 38 -13.80 -7.93 -21.95
C GLY A 38 -14.36 -9.27 -22.39
N ILE A 39 -14.47 -10.23 -21.46
CA ILE A 39 -15.06 -11.54 -21.72
C ILE A 39 -16.49 -11.40 -22.27
N LEU A 40 -17.30 -10.52 -21.66
CA LEU A 40 -18.70 -10.36 -22.06
C LEU A 40 -18.83 -9.73 -23.44
N ILE A 41 -18.10 -8.65 -23.74
CA ILE A 41 -18.21 -7.96 -25.04
C ILE A 41 -17.42 -8.63 -26.15
N GLY A 42 -16.48 -9.52 -25.79
CA GLY A 42 -15.58 -10.18 -26.72
C GLY A 42 -16.27 -11.16 -27.68
N PRO A 43 -15.50 -11.71 -28.62
CA PRO A 43 -16.00 -12.53 -29.74
C PRO A 43 -16.62 -13.87 -29.32
N TYR A 44 -16.47 -14.28 -28.05
CA TYR A 44 -16.95 -15.58 -27.59
C TYR A 44 -18.28 -15.54 -26.82
N VAL A 45 -18.80 -14.35 -26.45
CA VAL A 45 -20.01 -14.23 -25.62
C VAL A 45 -21.09 -13.38 -26.29
N LEU A 46 -20.88 -12.06 -26.43
CA LEU A 46 -21.84 -11.16 -27.05
C LEU A 46 -21.47 -10.79 -28.49
N GLU A 47 -20.25 -11.11 -28.94
CA GLU A 47 -19.76 -10.84 -30.30
C GLU A 47 -19.85 -9.35 -30.70
N PHE A 48 -19.86 -8.45 -29.71
CA PHE A 48 -19.95 -7.00 -29.93
C PHE A 48 -18.63 -6.38 -30.42
N VAL A 49 -17.53 -7.11 -30.27
CA VAL A 49 -16.20 -6.74 -30.76
C VAL A 49 -15.66 -7.93 -31.57
N GLY A 50 -15.39 -7.71 -32.85
CA GLY A 50 -14.80 -8.71 -33.75
C GLY A 50 -13.28 -8.89 -33.57
N GLU A 51 -12.67 -9.69 -34.46
CA GLU A 51 -11.22 -10.00 -34.44
C GLU A 51 -10.31 -8.81 -34.82
N GLU A 52 -10.86 -7.69 -35.31
CA GLU A 52 -10.13 -6.47 -35.69
C GLU A 52 -9.62 -5.64 -34.48
N GLY A 53 -9.46 -6.26 -33.31
CA GLY A 53 -8.99 -5.64 -32.07
C GLY A 53 -7.53 -5.19 -32.06
N GLU A 54 -6.81 -5.21 -33.19
CA GLU A 54 -5.40 -4.77 -33.29
C GLU A 54 -5.23 -3.31 -32.85
N ASP A 55 -6.14 -2.42 -33.24
CA ASP A 55 -6.08 -0.99 -32.85
C ASP A 55 -6.17 -0.81 -31.33
N ILE A 56 -6.92 -1.67 -30.65
CA ILE A 56 -7.10 -1.61 -29.19
C ILE A 56 -5.84 -2.11 -28.48
N MET A 57 -5.12 -3.06 -29.08
CA MET A 57 -3.87 -3.56 -28.54
C MET A 57 -2.80 -2.45 -28.50
N HIS A 58 -2.77 -1.55 -29.48
CA HIS A 58 -1.90 -0.37 -29.43
C HIS A 58 -2.25 0.63 -28.31
N PHE A 59 -3.54 0.86 -28.05
CA PHE A 59 -3.95 1.66 -26.89
C PHE A 59 -3.62 0.96 -25.56
N ALA A 60 -3.71 -0.36 -25.53
CA ALA A 60 -3.38 -1.20 -24.40
C ALA A 60 -1.86 -1.14 -24.09
N GLU A 61 -1.01 -1.20 -25.12
CA GLU A 61 0.45 -0.99 -25.03
C GLU A 61 0.79 0.40 -24.47
N PHE A 62 0.11 1.44 -24.95
CA PHE A 62 0.30 2.79 -24.41
C PHE A 62 -0.11 2.89 -22.93
N GLY A 63 -1.16 2.17 -22.51
CA GLY A 63 -1.54 2.04 -21.10
C GLY A 63 -0.43 1.47 -20.22
N VAL A 64 0.30 0.48 -20.73
CA VAL A 64 1.48 -0.09 -20.05
C VAL A 64 2.59 0.96 -19.90
N VAL A 65 2.87 1.71 -20.96
CA VAL A 65 3.90 2.77 -20.95
C VAL A 65 3.59 3.84 -19.89
N MET A 66 2.33 4.25 -19.79
CA MET A 66 1.83 5.17 -18.76
C MET A 66 1.92 4.58 -17.35
N MET A 67 1.56 3.32 -17.19
CA MET A 67 1.66 2.61 -15.91
C MET A 67 3.12 2.56 -15.43
N LEU A 68 4.06 2.21 -16.31
CA LEU A 68 5.48 2.12 -15.96
C LEU A 68 6.09 3.49 -15.65
N PHE A 69 5.65 4.55 -16.32
CA PHE A 69 6.02 5.92 -15.96
C PHE A 69 5.58 6.26 -14.53
N LEU A 70 4.32 5.99 -14.19
CA LEU A 70 3.78 6.30 -12.86
C LEU A 70 4.40 5.43 -11.78
N ILE A 71 4.66 4.14 -12.05
CA ILE A 71 5.44 3.30 -11.13
C ILE A 71 6.82 3.91 -10.92
N GLY A 72 7.49 4.38 -11.98
CA GLY A 72 8.74 5.12 -11.88
C GLY A 72 8.65 6.33 -10.95
N LEU A 73 7.56 7.11 -11.01
CA LEU A 73 7.30 8.24 -10.12
C LEU A 73 7.02 7.82 -8.66
N GLU A 74 6.33 6.69 -8.46
CA GLU A 74 5.98 6.13 -7.16
C GLU A 74 7.23 5.63 -6.41
N LEU A 75 8.26 5.17 -7.13
CA LEU A 75 9.52 4.70 -6.54
C LEU A 75 10.31 5.86 -5.90
N GLU A 76 10.34 5.88 -4.57
CA GLU A 76 11.22 6.75 -3.78
C GLU A 76 12.50 6.00 -3.40
N PRO A 77 13.66 6.27 -4.05
CA PRO A 77 14.88 5.49 -3.80
C PRO A 77 15.32 5.50 -2.34
N ALA A 78 15.09 6.62 -1.64
CA ALA A 78 15.40 6.77 -0.22
C ALA A 78 14.56 5.82 0.66
N LYS A 79 13.26 5.68 0.38
CA LYS A 79 12.34 4.82 1.13
C LYS A 79 12.63 3.35 0.88
N LEU A 80 12.91 2.98 -0.37
CA LEU A 80 13.35 1.62 -0.74
C LEU A 80 14.62 1.22 0.01
N TRP A 81 15.58 2.15 0.14
CA TRP A 81 16.83 1.90 0.84
C TRP A 81 16.65 1.65 2.35
N GLN A 82 15.67 2.30 2.98
CA GLN A 82 15.31 2.04 4.38
C GLN A 82 14.68 0.65 4.56
N MET A 83 13.91 0.19 3.58
CA MET A 83 13.23 -1.12 3.59
C MET A 83 14.07 -2.27 3.00
N ARG A 84 15.30 -1.99 2.55
CA ARG A 84 16.12 -2.91 1.75
C ARG A 84 16.24 -4.30 2.35
N ALA A 85 16.43 -4.43 3.67
CA ALA A 85 16.60 -5.72 4.31
C ALA A 85 15.35 -6.60 4.17
N MET A 86 14.16 -6.01 4.26
CA MET A 86 12.89 -6.71 4.11
C MET A 86 12.62 -7.06 2.64
N ILE A 87 12.81 -6.09 1.74
CA ILE A 87 12.64 -6.25 0.29
C ILE A 87 13.59 -7.34 -0.24
N THR A 88 14.86 -7.31 0.14
CA THR A 88 15.84 -8.31 -0.33
C THR A 88 15.63 -9.69 0.29
N ARG A 89 15.28 -9.75 1.58
CA ARG A 89 15.16 -11.05 2.26
C ARG A 89 13.88 -11.78 1.88
N VAL A 90 12.77 -11.06 1.70
CA VAL A 90 11.44 -11.64 1.48
C VAL A 90 11.03 -11.52 0.02
N GLY A 91 11.09 -10.32 -0.54
CA GLY A 91 10.66 -10.07 -1.92
C GLY A 91 11.60 -10.70 -2.95
N LEU A 92 12.90 -10.40 -2.89
CA LEU A 92 13.85 -10.88 -3.90
C LEU A 92 13.98 -12.41 -3.83
N SER A 93 13.97 -12.98 -2.63
CA SER A 93 13.98 -14.44 -2.46
C SER A 93 12.73 -15.07 -3.05
N GLN A 94 11.55 -14.47 -2.90
CA GLN A 94 10.33 -14.97 -3.54
C GLN A 94 10.46 -14.97 -5.06
N VAL A 95 10.83 -13.84 -5.67
CA VAL A 95 10.96 -13.72 -7.13
C VAL A 95 11.96 -14.75 -7.67
N LEU A 96 13.17 -14.80 -7.11
CA LEU A 96 14.23 -15.69 -7.60
C LEU A 96 13.92 -17.18 -7.37
N ILE A 97 13.41 -17.56 -6.19
CA ILE A 97 13.10 -18.96 -5.89
C ILE A 97 11.90 -19.42 -6.73
N THR A 98 10.84 -18.63 -6.84
CA THR A 98 9.68 -18.98 -7.65
C THR A 98 10.06 -19.08 -9.12
N SER A 99 10.75 -18.08 -9.70
CA SER A 99 11.20 -18.15 -11.09
C SER A 99 12.15 -19.32 -11.32
N GLY A 100 13.10 -19.57 -10.43
CA GLY A 100 14.04 -20.69 -10.56
C GLY A 100 13.37 -22.06 -10.53
N LEU A 101 12.40 -22.27 -9.63
CA LEU A 101 11.66 -23.53 -9.54
C LEU A 101 10.74 -23.74 -10.75
N LEU A 102 10.02 -22.71 -11.18
CA LEU A 102 9.16 -22.78 -12.36
C LEU A 102 9.99 -22.98 -13.64
N PHE A 103 11.12 -22.27 -13.76
CA PHE A 103 12.07 -22.45 -14.86
C PHE A 103 12.57 -23.90 -14.93
N ALA A 104 13.06 -24.43 -13.80
CA ALA A 104 13.54 -25.80 -13.74
C ALA A 104 12.44 -26.82 -14.10
N ALA A 105 11.22 -26.61 -13.59
CA ALA A 105 10.09 -27.46 -13.92
C ALA A 105 9.76 -27.43 -15.43
N MET A 106 9.74 -26.26 -16.06
CA MET A 106 9.43 -26.11 -17.49
C MET A 106 10.51 -26.72 -18.38
N VAL A 107 11.80 -26.53 -18.05
CA VAL A 107 12.91 -27.16 -18.77
C VAL A 107 12.87 -28.68 -18.63
N LEU A 108 12.52 -29.21 -17.45
CA LEU A 108 12.34 -30.64 -17.22
C LEU A 108 11.15 -31.22 -18.00
N LEU A 109 10.11 -30.40 -18.24
CA LEU A 109 8.98 -30.75 -19.10
C LEU A 109 9.30 -30.65 -20.61
N GLY A 110 10.52 -30.24 -20.97
CA GLY A 110 11.01 -30.20 -22.34
C GLY A 110 10.73 -28.89 -23.09
N LEU A 111 10.31 -27.82 -22.40
CA LEU A 111 10.17 -26.50 -23.03
C LEU A 111 11.56 -25.90 -23.31
N ASP A 112 11.64 -25.08 -24.36
CA ASP A 112 12.85 -24.30 -24.65
C ASP A 112 13.23 -23.42 -23.45
N TRP A 113 14.52 -23.28 -23.18
CA TRP A 113 14.98 -22.56 -21.99
C TRP A 113 14.66 -21.06 -22.05
N LYS A 114 14.59 -20.45 -23.25
CA LYS A 114 14.23 -19.03 -23.39
C LYS A 114 12.76 -18.81 -23.08
N VAL A 115 11.89 -19.68 -23.63
CA VAL A 115 10.45 -19.72 -23.34
C VAL A 115 10.23 -19.93 -21.85
N SER A 116 10.90 -20.93 -21.27
CA SER A 116 10.81 -21.28 -19.85
C SER A 116 11.24 -20.11 -18.96
N LEU A 117 12.31 -19.40 -19.32
CA LEU A 117 12.80 -18.26 -18.56
C LEU A 117 11.82 -17.09 -18.65
N ALA A 118 11.34 -16.76 -19.85
CA ALA A 118 10.36 -15.69 -20.05
C ALA A 118 9.09 -15.95 -19.21
N ILE A 119 8.50 -17.14 -19.33
CA ILE A 119 7.27 -17.50 -18.62
C ILE A 119 7.48 -17.56 -17.10
N SER A 120 8.58 -18.17 -16.63
CA SER A 120 8.84 -18.30 -15.18
C SER A 120 9.12 -16.96 -14.48
N LEU A 121 9.72 -15.99 -15.18
CA LEU A 121 9.86 -14.62 -14.69
C LEU A 121 8.49 -13.96 -14.56
N SER A 122 7.66 -14.05 -15.60
CA SER A 122 6.29 -13.52 -15.60
C SER A 122 5.41 -14.13 -14.51
N LEU A 123 5.42 -15.45 -14.34
CA LEU A 123 4.58 -16.16 -13.36
C LEU A 123 4.97 -15.90 -11.90
N SER A 124 6.19 -15.43 -11.66
CA SER A 124 6.66 -15.11 -10.30
C SER A 124 5.92 -13.92 -9.68
N LEU A 125 5.42 -13.01 -10.52
CA LEU A 125 4.74 -11.78 -10.15
C LEU A 125 3.33 -12.05 -9.62
N SER A 126 2.88 -11.30 -8.63
CA SER A 126 1.56 -11.41 -8.01
C SER A 126 0.80 -10.09 -8.18
N SER A 127 -0.53 -10.11 -7.98
CA SER A 127 -1.36 -8.92 -8.22
C SER A 127 -1.39 -7.97 -7.00
N THR A 128 -0.77 -6.81 -7.12
CA THR A 128 -0.66 -5.82 -6.03
C THR A 128 -2.04 -5.32 -5.58
N ALA A 129 -2.91 -4.99 -6.54
CA ALA A 129 -4.24 -4.48 -6.26
C ALA A 129 -5.10 -5.47 -5.46
N ILE A 130 -5.12 -6.76 -5.86
CA ILE A 130 -5.95 -7.78 -5.20
C ILE A 130 -5.47 -8.02 -3.77
N VAL A 131 -4.15 -8.15 -3.56
CA VAL A 131 -3.59 -8.47 -2.24
C VAL A 131 -3.74 -7.33 -1.26
N LEU A 132 -3.31 -6.12 -1.64
CA LEU A 132 -3.34 -4.99 -0.73
C LEU A 132 -4.77 -4.57 -0.41
N GLN A 133 -5.69 -4.63 -1.38
CA GLN A 133 -7.11 -4.36 -1.13
C GLN A 133 -7.70 -5.40 -0.16
N SER A 134 -7.46 -6.70 -0.41
CA SER A 134 -7.95 -7.78 0.46
C SER A 134 -7.41 -7.67 1.90
N LEU A 135 -6.14 -7.30 2.06
CA LEU A 135 -5.54 -7.07 3.37
C LEU A 135 -6.06 -5.79 4.04
N LYS A 136 -6.33 -4.73 3.26
CA LYS A 136 -6.90 -3.47 3.76
C LYS A 136 -8.31 -3.67 4.30
N GLU A 137 -9.17 -4.34 3.53
CA GLU A 137 -10.54 -4.66 3.91
C GLU A 137 -10.62 -5.51 5.18
N LYS A 138 -9.60 -6.33 5.43
CA LYS A 138 -9.48 -7.17 6.63
C LYS A 138 -8.72 -6.50 7.78
N ASN A 139 -8.32 -5.23 7.64
CA ASN A 139 -7.46 -4.53 8.60
C ASN A 139 -6.12 -5.24 8.92
N LEU A 140 -5.59 -6.03 7.97
CA LEU A 140 -4.37 -6.83 8.12
C LEU A 140 -3.11 -6.16 7.53
N LEU A 141 -3.21 -4.96 6.95
CA LEU A 141 -2.05 -4.28 6.34
C LEU A 141 -0.88 -4.09 7.32
N ASN A 142 -1.18 -3.84 8.60
CA ASN A 142 -0.17 -3.61 9.63
C ASN A 142 0.33 -4.88 10.32
N SER A 143 -0.26 -6.05 10.00
CA SER A 143 0.15 -7.34 10.56
C SER A 143 1.47 -7.83 9.97
N SER A 144 2.04 -8.87 10.57
CA SER A 144 3.18 -9.62 10.03
C SER A 144 2.94 -10.06 8.58
N ALA A 145 1.76 -10.62 8.27
CA ALA A 145 1.39 -10.98 6.90
C ALA A 145 1.34 -9.77 5.97
N GLY A 146 0.70 -8.67 6.38
CA GLY A 146 0.55 -7.48 5.54
C GLY A 146 1.88 -6.82 5.16
N LYS A 147 2.79 -6.66 6.13
CA LYS A 147 4.11 -6.06 5.89
C LYS A 147 4.99 -6.91 4.98
N ASN A 148 5.00 -8.23 5.18
CA ASN A 148 5.75 -9.15 4.31
C ASN A 148 5.14 -9.20 2.91
N SER A 149 3.80 -9.20 2.79
CA SER A 149 3.14 -9.14 1.49
C SER A 149 3.47 -7.87 0.73
N PHE A 150 3.41 -6.71 1.40
CA PHE A 150 3.82 -5.44 0.81
C PHE A 150 5.27 -5.46 0.33
N ALA A 151 6.20 -6.04 1.10
CA ALA A 151 7.60 -6.14 0.70
C ALA A 151 7.82 -7.04 -0.53
N VAL A 152 7.04 -8.12 -0.68
CA VAL A 152 7.06 -8.97 -1.88
C VAL A 152 6.53 -8.22 -3.09
N LEU A 153 5.34 -7.64 -2.98
CA LEU A 153 4.69 -6.90 -4.07
C LEU A 153 5.55 -5.74 -4.55
N LEU A 154 6.11 -4.95 -3.63
CA LEU A 154 7.01 -3.85 -3.96
C LEU A 154 8.26 -4.33 -4.71
N MET A 155 8.83 -5.47 -4.31
CA MET A 155 9.95 -6.05 -5.04
C MET A 155 9.53 -6.56 -6.42
N GLN A 156 8.34 -7.14 -6.55
CA GLN A 156 7.81 -7.62 -7.83
C GLN A 156 7.60 -6.45 -8.80
N ASP A 157 6.99 -5.36 -8.34
CA ASP A 157 6.81 -4.13 -9.13
C ASP A 157 8.16 -3.59 -9.63
N ILE A 158 9.19 -3.61 -8.78
CA ILE A 158 10.57 -3.25 -9.15
C ILE A 158 11.19 -4.29 -10.10
N ALA A 159 10.86 -5.57 -9.97
CA ALA A 159 11.41 -6.65 -10.78
C ALA A 159 10.87 -6.66 -12.21
N VAL A 160 9.72 -6.03 -12.48
CA VAL A 160 9.17 -5.92 -13.85
C VAL A 160 10.18 -5.29 -14.81
N ILE A 161 10.94 -4.28 -14.36
CA ILE A 161 11.92 -3.58 -15.21
C ILE A 161 13.07 -4.48 -15.66
N PRO A 162 13.84 -5.14 -14.77
CA PRO A 162 14.88 -6.06 -15.22
C PRO A 162 14.29 -7.25 -16.01
N ILE A 163 13.06 -7.69 -15.73
CA ILE A 163 12.40 -8.72 -16.54
C ILE A 163 12.21 -8.23 -17.98
N LEU A 164 11.60 -7.06 -18.18
CA LEU A 164 11.42 -6.46 -19.50
C LEU A 164 12.75 -6.15 -20.20
N ALA A 165 13.81 -5.82 -19.45
CA ALA A 165 15.14 -5.61 -20.02
C ALA A 165 15.82 -6.92 -20.47
N VAL A 166 15.53 -8.04 -19.79
CA VAL A 166 16.10 -9.36 -20.14
C VAL A 166 15.42 -9.96 -21.37
N LEU A 167 14.12 -9.76 -21.57
CA LEU A 167 13.37 -10.39 -22.67
C LEU A 167 13.98 -10.14 -24.06
N PRO A 168 14.33 -8.91 -24.48
CA PRO A 168 14.97 -8.67 -25.78
C PRO A 168 16.30 -9.41 -25.95
N LEU A 169 17.07 -9.59 -24.87
CA LEU A 169 18.34 -10.30 -24.91
C LEU A 169 18.17 -11.80 -25.20
N LEU A 170 17.00 -12.37 -24.89
CA LEU A 170 16.67 -13.76 -25.20
C LEU A 170 16.33 -13.94 -26.69
N ALA A 171 15.69 -12.95 -27.30
CA ALA A 171 15.30 -12.96 -28.71
C ALA A 171 16.51 -12.90 -29.67
N VAL A 172 17.51 -12.06 -29.36
CA VAL A 172 18.72 -11.85 -30.19
C VAL A 172 19.56 -13.13 -30.36
N ALA A 173 19.41 -14.13 -29.49
CA ALA A 173 20.15 -15.38 -29.55
C ALA A 173 19.53 -16.46 -30.46
N SER A 174 18.52 -16.15 -31.28
CA SER A 174 17.93 -17.07 -32.26
C SER A 174 18.40 -16.71 -33.68
N PRO A 175 19.36 -17.43 -34.28
CA PRO A 175 19.76 -17.21 -35.66
C PRO A 175 18.79 -17.96 -36.58
N THR A 176 17.59 -17.42 -36.76
CA THR A 176 16.64 -17.92 -37.76
C THR A 176 16.11 -16.74 -38.54
N GLY A 177 16.50 -16.68 -39.82
CA GLY A 177 16.15 -15.62 -40.74
C GLY A 177 14.64 -15.42 -40.83
N GLY A 178 14.21 -14.18 -40.62
CA GLY A 178 12.88 -13.69 -40.92
C GLY A 178 13.02 -12.24 -41.35
N ASP A 179 12.65 -11.96 -42.61
CA ASP A 179 12.65 -10.66 -43.26
C ASP A 179 11.57 -9.72 -42.67
N GLY A 180 11.58 -9.52 -41.35
CA GLY A 180 10.69 -8.61 -40.63
C GLY A 180 11.42 -7.31 -40.29
N HIS A 181 11.63 -6.47 -41.29
CA HIS A 181 12.25 -5.15 -41.15
C HIS A 181 11.36 -4.20 -40.32
N HIS A 182 11.57 -4.14 -39.01
CA HIS A 182 11.46 -2.83 -38.33
C HIS A 182 12.76 -2.08 -38.63
N GLU A 183 12.72 -1.23 -39.66
CA GLU A 183 13.83 -0.31 -39.97
C GLU A 183 13.99 0.72 -38.85
N SER A 184 14.62 0.32 -37.73
CA SER A 184 15.21 1.27 -36.82
C SER A 184 16.41 1.92 -37.53
N PHE A 185 16.55 3.24 -37.45
CA PHE A 185 17.72 4.00 -37.93
C PHE A 185 19.07 3.45 -37.41
N ILE A 186 19.00 2.64 -36.35
CA ILE A 186 20.15 2.04 -35.66
C ILE A 186 20.51 0.66 -36.21
N SER A 187 19.62 0.00 -36.97
CA SER A 187 19.88 -1.33 -37.54
C SER A 187 21.03 -1.34 -38.57
N GLN A 188 21.37 -0.17 -39.14
CA GLN A 188 22.42 -0.02 -40.15
C GLN A 188 23.80 0.36 -39.59
N VAL A 189 23.92 0.61 -38.27
CA VAL A 189 25.20 1.02 -37.63
C VAL A 189 25.92 -0.13 -36.92
N PRO A 190 27.27 -0.12 -36.86
CA PRO A 190 28.05 -1.15 -36.19
C PRO A 190 27.63 -1.39 -34.74
N GLY A 191 27.63 -2.64 -34.25
CA GLY A 191 27.11 -3.01 -32.93
C GLY A 191 27.68 -2.22 -31.73
N TRP A 192 28.95 -1.81 -31.79
CA TRP A 192 29.55 -0.94 -30.76
C TRP A 192 28.92 0.46 -30.72
N LEU A 193 28.52 0.98 -31.89
CA LEU A 193 27.85 2.27 -32.02
C LEU A 193 26.37 2.16 -31.59
N GLN A 194 25.73 1.01 -31.80
CA GLN A 194 24.39 0.73 -31.26
C GLN A 194 24.39 0.77 -29.73
N THR A 195 25.37 0.12 -29.08
CA THR A 195 25.51 0.17 -27.62
C THR A 195 25.76 1.60 -27.12
N LEU A 196 26.59 2.37 -27.84
CA LEU A 196 26.85 3.77 -27.51
C LEU A 196 25.59 4.64 -27.65
N LEU A 197 24.76 4.40 -28.68
CA LEU A 197 23.50 5.11 -28.90
C LEU A 197 22.48 4.79 -27.81
N VAL A 198 22.38 3.54 -27.38
CA VAL A 198 21.53 3.11 -26.26
C VAL A 198 21.95 3.83 -24.96
N ILE A 199 23.23 3.79 -24.61
CA ILE A 199 23.76 4.49 -23.43
C ILE A 199 23.56 6.00 -23.57
N GLY A 200 23.76 6.55 -24.77
CA GLY A 200 23.54 7.94 -25.10
C GLY A 200 22.08 8.37 -24.92
N ALA A 201 21.12 7.55 -25.34
CA ALA A 201 19.69 7.83 -25.21
C ALA A 201 19.22 7.77 -23.76
N VAL A 202 19.68 6.76 -23.00
CA VAL A 202 19.46 6.68 -21.55
C VAL A 202 20.04 7.92 -20.85
N GLY A 203 21.28 8.28 -21.18
CA GLY A 203 21.93 9.49 -20.67
C GLY A 203 21.18 10.77 -21.06
N LEU A 204 20.66 10.84 -22.29
CA LEU A 204 19.87 11.95 -22.78
C LEU A 204 18.55 12.09 -22.01
N VAL A 205 17.84 11.00 -21.73
CA VAL A 205 16.62 11.05 -20.89
C VAL A 205 16.93 11.54 -19.48
N VAL A 206 18.04 11.09 -18.89
CA VAL A 206 18.51 11.58 -17.58
C VAL A 206 18.78 13.09 -17.62
N LEU A 207 19.48 13.55 -18.66
CA LEU A 207 19.79 14.98 -18.84
C LEU A 207 18.54 15.81 -19.11
N LEU A 208 17.64 15.35 -19.99
CA LEU A 208 16.38 16.02 -20.32
C LEU A 208 15.49 16.11 -19.09
N GLY A 209 15.34 15.02 -18.32
CA GLY A 209 14.59 14.99 -17.08
C GLY A 209 15.01 16.10 -16.13
N ARG A 210 16.33 16.21 -15.87
CA ARG A 210 16.87 17.16 -14.91
C ARG A 210 16.93 18.61 -15.41
N TYR A 211 17.32 18.83 -16.67
CA TYR A 211 17.67 20.16 -17.18
C TYR A 211 16.63 20.77 -18.13
N ALA A 212 15.75 19.99 -18.74
CA ALA A 212 14.73 20.51 -19.66
C ALA A 212 13.32 20.36 -19.08
N ILE A 213 12.97 19.15 -18.62
CA ILE A 213 11.62 18.80 -18.18
C ILE A 213 11.26 19.52 -16.89
N VAL A 214 12.10 19.47 -15.84
CA VAL A 214 11.80 20.17 -14.58
C VAL A 214 11.65 21.69 -14.75
N PRO A 215 12.54 22.40 -15.49
CA PRO A 215 12.32 23.82 -15.80
C PRO A 215 11.06 24.10 -16.63
N LEU A 216 10.72 23.24 -17.58
CA LEU A 216 9.49 23.35 -18.37
C LEU A 216 8.25 23.23 -17.48
N LEU A 217 8.21 22.25 -16.58
CA LEU A 217 7.13 22.07 -15.60
C LEU A 217 7.02 23.31 -14.69
N ARG A 218 8.15 23.90 -14.27
CA ARG A 218 8.16 25.14 -13.49
C ARG A 218 7.65 26.36 -14.27
N LEU A 219 7.88 26.42 -15.57
CA LEU A 219 7.34 27.47 -16.42
C LEU A 219 5.82 27.33 -16.53
N ILE A 220 5.34 26.12 -16.74
CA ILE A 220 3.92 25.82 -16.93
C ILE A 220 3.14 25.97 -15.63
N SER A 221 3.68 25.54 -14.49
CA SER A 221 3.02 25.69 -13.17
C SER A 221 2.78 27.16 -12.80
N ARG A 222 3.59 28.10 -13.29
CA ARG A 222 3.35 29.55 -13.13
C ARG A 222 2.08 30.04 -13.83
N THR A 223 1.63 29.36 -14.88
CA THR A 223 0.38 29.72 -15.58
C THR A 223 -0.86 29.40 -14.76
N ARG A 224 -0.75 28.47 -13.79
CA ARG A 224 -1.86 27.95 -12.97
C ARG A 224 -3.00 27.33 -13.78
N LEU A 225 -2.75 26.95 -15.03
CA LEU A 225 -3.70 26.23 -15.88
C LEU A 225 -3.43 24.73 -15.74
N ARG A 226 -4.34 24.01 -15.08
CA ARG A 226 -4.19 22.56 -14.83
C ARG A 226 -4.16 21.77 -16.14
N GLU A 227 -4.96 22.18 -17.13
CA GLU A 227 -5.05 21.54 -18.43
C GLU A 227 -3.71 21.58 -19.17
N LEU A 228 -2.98 22.71 -19.07
CA LEU A 228 -1.66 22.86 -19.68
C LEU A 228 -0.62 21.98 -18.97
N PHE A 229 -0.74 21.80 -17.66
CA PHE A 229 0.13 20.91 -16.89
C PHE A 229 -0.09 19.45 -17.28
N VAL A 230 -1.35 18.99 -17.34
CA VAL A 230 -1.73 17.64 -17.81
C VAL A 230 -1.20 17.40 -19.23
N ALA A 231 -1.39 18.37 -20.13
CA ALA A 231 -0.89 18.28 -21.51
C ALA A 231 0.64 18.14 -21.56
N CYS A 232 1.36 18.88 -20.72
CA CYS A 232 2.81 18.75 -20.60
C CYS A 232 3.23 17.39 -20.04
N ALA A 233 2.53 16.89 -19.02
CA ALA A 233 2.79 15.59 -18.42
C ALA A 233 2.65 14.48 -19.48
N LEU A 234 1.56 14.49 -20.25
CA LEU A 234 1.34 13.56 -21.36
C LEU A 234 2.42 13.71 -22.45
N LEU A 235 2.79 14.94 -22.81
CA LEU A 235 3.85 15.21 -23.78
C LEU A 235 5.20 14.63 -23.34
N ILE A 236 5.52 14.69 -22.04
CA ILE A 236 6.74 14.10 -21.50
C ILE A 236 6.71 12.58 -21.68
N VAL A 237 5.62 11.91 -21.30
CA VAL A 237 5.53 10.45 -21.42
C VAL A 237 5.59 10.01 -22.89
N VAL A 238 4.76 10.61 -23.75
CA VAL A 238 4.72 10.30 -25.19
C VAL A 238 6.06 10.63 -25.86
N GLY A 239 6.66 11.78 -25.54
CA GLY A 239 7.93 12.20 -26.11
C GLY A 239 9.08 11.28 -25.75
N ILE A 240 9.11 10.76 -24.52
CA ILE A 240 10.14 9.79 -24.09
C ILE A 240 9.88 8.41 -24.69
N ALA A 241 8.63 7.97 -24.73
CA ALA A 241 8.24 6.73 -25.40
C ALA A 241 8.70 6.73 -26.87
N PHE A 242 8.37 7.79 -27.61
CA PHE A 242 8.79 7.98 -29.00
C PHE A 242 10.32 8.03 -29.16
N LEU A 243 11.03 8.72 -28.27
CA LEU A 243 12.50 8.78 -28.30
C LEU A 243 13.13 7.40 -28.11
N MET A 244 12.59 6.58 -27.21
CA MET A 244 13.08 5.22 -27.01
C MET A 244 12.83 4.33 -28.22
N GLU A 245 11.61 4.39 -28.78
CA GLU A 245 11.25 3.65 -29.98
C GLU A 245 12.18 3.99 -31.15
N ALA A 246 12.48 5.27 -31.35
CA ALA A 246 13.41 5.74 -32.37
C ALA A 246 14.84 5.18 -32.20
N VAL A 247 15.25 4.90 -30.95
CA VAL A 247 16.55 4.30 -30.61
C VAL A 247 16.48 2.77 -30.54
N GLY A 248 15.34 2.16 -30.89
CA GLY A 248 15.13 0.71 -30.83
C GLY A 248 15.11 0.16 -29.41
N LEU A 249 14.83 1.02 -28.42
CA LEU A 249 14.61 0.63 -27.02
C LEU A 249 13.11 0.54 -26.75
N SER A 250 12.75 -0.31 -25.79
CA SER A 250 11.36 -0.43 -25.35
C SER A 250 10.85 0.91 -24.79
N PRO A 251 9.72 1.44 -25.29
CA PRO A 251 9.10 2.67 -24.77
C PRO A 251 8.86 2.59 -23.25
N ALA A 252 8.39 1.44 -22.79
CA ALA A 252 8.18 1.08 -21.39
C ALA A 252 9.41 1.30 -20.49
N LEU A 253 10.60 0.95 -20.97
CA LEU A 253 11.85 1.09 -20.20
C LEU A 253 12.24 2.56 -20.03
N GLY A 254 12.14 3.37 -21.08
CA GLY A 254 12.53 4.77 -20.99
C GLY A 254 11.52 5.64 -20.24
N THR A 255 10.23 5.37 -20.37
CA THR A 255 9.22 6.08 -19.58
C THR A 255 9.32 5.73 -18.10
N PHE A 256 9.59 4.47 -17.76
CA PHE A 256 9.94 4.11 -16.38
C PHE A 256 11.13 4.91 -15.85
N LEU A 257 12.25 4.93 -16.60
CA LEU A 257 13.45 5.67 -16.21
C LEU A 257 13.16 7.15 -16.00
N ALA A 258 12.38 7.74 -16.89
CA ALA A 258 11.92 9.13 -16.79
C ALA A 258 11.11 9.38 -15.52
N GLY A 259 10.19 8.47 -15.18
CA GLY A 259 9.44 8.49 -13.93
C GLY A 259 10.38 8.51 -12.72
N VAL A 260 11.39 7.62 -12.68
CA VAL A 260 12.36 7.57 -11.58
C VAL A 260 13.17 8.86 -11.44
N ILE A 261 13.55 9.47 -12.56
CA ILE A 261 14.26 10.76 -12.54
C ILE A 261 13.36 11.87 -11.97
N LEU A 262 12.08 11.86 -12.34
CA LEU A 262 11.09 12.86 -11.92
C LEU A 262 10.51 12.60 -10.53
N ALA A 263 10.68 11.40 -9.97
CA ALA A 263 10.22 11.03 -8.62
C ALA A 263 10.81 11.91 -7.51
N ASN A 264 12.01 12.48 -7.74
CA ASN A 264 12.65 13.40 -6.79
C ASN A 264 12.36 14.89 -7.07
N SER A 265 11.45 15.20 -8.02
CA SER A 265 11.10 16.58 -8.37
C SER A 265 10.00 17.14 -7.47
N GLU A 266 9.92 18.47 -7.37
CA GLU A 266 8.85 19.19 -6.66
C GLU A 266 7.45 18.96 -7.27
N PHE A 267 7.39 18.40 -8.49
CA PHE A 267 6.17 18.18 -9.26
C PHE A 267 5.69 16.72 -9.23
N LYS A 268 6.33 15.82 -8.48
CA LYS A 268 5.97 14.39 -8.41
C LYS A 268 4.48 14.19 -8.19
N HIS A 269 3.93 14.75 -7.12
CA HIS A 269 2.53 14.54 -6.74
C HIS A 269 1.53 15.13 -7.73
N GLU A 270 1.89 16.24 -8.37
CA GLU A 270 1.06 16.87 -9.40
C GLU A 270 1.04 16.00 -10.68
N LEU A 271 2.20 15.53 -11.14
CA LEU A 271 2.33 14.59 -12.25
C LEU A 271 1.58 13.28 -11.97
N GLU A 272 1.72 12.75 -10.76
CA GLU A 272 1.03 11.53 -10.33
C GLU A 272 -0.48 11.71 -10.36
N SER A 273 -1.01 12.74 -9.69
CA SER A 273 -2.46 12.98 -9.60
C SER A 273 -3.10 13.31 -10.95
N ASP A 274 -2.38 13.97 -11.86
CA ASP A 274 -2.91 14.36 -13.16
C ASP A 274 -2.84 13.24 -14.21
N LEU A 275 -1.88 12.32 -14.10
CA LEU A 275 -1.74 11.18 -15.00
C LEU A 275 -2.44 9.91 -14.50
N GLU A 276 -2.70 9.78 -13.19
CA GLU A 276 -3.40 8.64 -12.60
C GLU A 276 -4.75 8.33 -13.28
N PRO A 277 -5.61 9.31 -13.63
CA PRO A 277 -6.86 9.03 -14.35
C PRO A 277 -6.63 8.37 -15.72
N PHE A 278 -5.57 8.76 -16.44
CA PHE A 278 -5.21 8.17 -17.73
C PHE A 278 -4.67 6.75 -17.57
N LYS A 279 -3.81 6.51 -16.56
CA LYS A 279 -3.37 5.15 -16.18
C LYS A 279 -4.57 4.27 -15.90
N GLY A 280 -5.50 4.71 -15.05
CA GLY A 280 -6.69 3.92 -14.70
C GLY A 280 -7.56 3.57 -15.90
N LEU A 281 -7.80 4.52 -16.82
CA LEU A 281 -8.60 4.31 -18.02
C LEU A 281 -7.92 3.36 -19.02
N LEU A 282 -6.65 3.63 -19.34
CA LEU A 282 -5.90 2.85 -20.34
C LEU A 282 -5.60 1.44 -19.84
N LEU A 283 -5.31 1.27 -18.55
CA LEU A 283 -5.15 -0.04 -17.93
C LEU A 283 -6.49 -0.81 -17.92
N GLY A 284 -7.60 -0.10 -17.70
CA GLY A 284 -8.93 -0.68 -17.85
C GLY A 284 -9.16 -1.20 -19.27
N LEU A 285 -8.86 -0.38 -20.28
CA LEU A 285 -8.94 -0.79 -21.68
C LEU A 285 -8.04 -2.00 -22.00
N PHE A 286 -6.81 -2.01 -21.48
CA PHE A 286 -5.89 -3.15 -21.59
C PHE A 286 -6.51 -4.44 -21.06
N PHE A 287 -7.11 -4.43 -19.87
CA PHE A 287 -7.74 -5.63 -19.32
C PHE A 287 -9.03 -6.04 -20.03
N ILE A 288 -9.80 -5.09 -20.56
CA ILE A 288 -10.94 -5.42 -21.41
C ILE A 288 -10.44 -6.09 -22.69
N ALA A 289 -9.38 -5.57 -23.32
CA ALA A 289 -8.76 -6.17 -24.50
C ALA A 289 -8.27 -7.59 -24.21
N VAL A 290 -7.49 -7.76 -23.13
CA VAL A 290 -7.04 -9.08 -22.67
C VAL A 290 -8.22 -10.01 -22.42
N GLY A 291 -9.27 -9.55 -21.75
CA GLY A 291 -10.48 -10.33 -21.48
C GLY A 291 -11.20 -10.77 -22.76
N ALA A 292 -11.27 -9.90 -23.76
CA ALA A 292 -11.84 -10.21 -25.07
C ALA A 292 -10.96 -11.20 -25.87
N SER A 293 -9.64 -11.16 -25.69
CA SER A 293 -8.69 -12.09 -26.29
C SER A 293 -8.65 -13.47 -25.61
N ILE A 294 -9.40 -13.70 -24.52
CA ILE A 294 -9.43 -15.03 -23.88
C ILE A 294 -10.16 -16.02 -24.78
N ASN A 295 -9.40 -16.96 -25.33
CA ASN A 295 -9.91 -18.03 -26.15
C ASN A 295 -10.59 -19.13 -25.31
N PHE A 296 -11.91 -19.05 -25.15
CA PHE A 296 -12.68 -20.05 -24.41
C PHE A 296 -12.65 -21.43 -25.06
N GLY A 297 -12.54 -21.50 -26.40
CA GLY A 297 -12.38 -22.77 -27.11
C GLY A 297 -11.13 -23.52 -26.64
N LEU A 298 -9.99 -22.83 -26.60
CA LEU A 298 -8.74 -23.38 -26.07
C LEU A 298 -8.89 -23.81 -24.61
N ILE A 299 -9.54 -23.00 -23.77
CA ILE A 299 -9.78 -23.34 -22.36
C ILE A 299 -10.63 -24.60 -22.23
N PHE A 300 -11.69 -24.78 -23.04
CA PHE A 300 -12.54 -25.96 -22.95
C PHE A 300 -11.85 -27.21 -23.52
N ASP A 301 -11.20 -27.08 -24.67
CA ASP A 301 -10.49 -28.17 -25.34
C ASP A 301 -9.32 -28.69 -24.50
N GLN A 302 -8.64 -27.78 -23.79
CA GLN A 302 -7.47 -28.08 -22.95
C GLN A 302 -7.73 -27.81 -21.47
N ALA A 303 -8.98 -27.94 -21.01
CA ALA A 303 -9.39 -27.56 -19.65
C ALA A 303 -8.54 -28.22 -18.57
N LEU A 304 -8.24 -29.51 -18.73
CA LEU A 304 -7.41 -30.24 -17.78
C LEU A 304 -5.99 -29.69 -17.73
N LEU A 305 -5.41 -29.31 -18.87
CA LEU A 305 -4.07 -28.73 -18.96
C LEU A 305 -4.04 -27.33 -18.33
N VAL A 306 -4.99 -26.46 -18.68
CA VAL A 306 -5.08 -25.09 -18.13
C VAL A 306 -5.25 -25.13 -16.61
N ILE A 307 -6.19 -25.94 -16.11
CA ILE A 307 -6.45 -26.07 -14.67
C ILE A 307 -5.24 -26.67 -13.94
N SER A 308 -4.59 -27.68 -14.52
CA SER A 308 -3.41 -28.31 -13.88
C SER A 308 -2.21 -27.37 -13.84
N ILE A 309 -1.95 -26.60 -14.89
CA ILE A 309 -0.92 -25.56 -14.90
C ILE A 309 -1.23 -24.50 -13.85
N MET A 310 -2.47 -23.97 -13.83
CA MET A 310 -2.91 -22.95 -12.87
C MET A 310 -2.72 -23.44 -11.42
N LEU A 311 -3.28 -24.60 -11.07
CA LEU A 311 -3.16 -25.14 -9.71
C LEU A 311 -1.71 -25.49 -9.37
N GLY A 312 -0.92 -25.98 -10.33
CA GLY A 312 0.50 -26.27 -10.16
C GLY A 312 1.31 -25.03 -9.81
N ILE A 313 1.11 -23.93 -10.55
CA ILE A 313 1.79 -22.64 -10.29
C ILE A 313 1.38 -22.10 -8.92
N MET A 314 0.08 -22.07 -8.62
CA MET A 314 -0.42 -21.58 -7.33
C MET A 314 0.11 -22.43 -6.17
N LEU A 315 0.21 -23.74 -6.34
CA LEU A 315 0.79 -24.64 -5.35
C LEU A 315 2.28 -24.34 -5.13
N VAL A 316 3.07 -24.23 -6.21
CA VAL A 316 4.50 -23.89 -6.14
C VAL A 316 4.69 -22.55 -5.43
N LYS A 317 3.94 -21.51 -5.81
CA LYS A 317 4.01 -20.19 -5.16
C LYS A 317 3.63 -20.27 -3.68
N THR A 318 2.55 -20.98 -3.35
CA THR A 318 2.13 -21.18 -1.96
C THR A 318 3.23 -21.85 -1.15
N LEU A 319 3.88 -22.90 -1.67
CA LEU A 319 4.98 -23.59 -0.99
C LEU A 319 6.21 -22.70 -0.79
N VAL A 320 6.60 -21.94 -1.83
CA VAL A 320 7.74 -21.01 -1.75
C VAL A 320 7.47 -19.92 -0.73
N LEU A 321 6.32 -19.25 -0.82
CA LEU A 321 5.91 -18.20 0.10
C LEU A 321 5.80 -18.74 1.53
N PHE A 322 5.20 -19.91 1.71
CA PHE A 322 5.09 -20.54 3.03
C PHE A 322 6.47 -20.86 3.63
N GLY A 323 7.41 -21.36 2.81
CA GLY A 323 8.80 -21.55 3.21
C GLY A 323 9.48 -20.25 3.63
N ILE A 324 9.31 -19.18 2.84
CA ILE A 324 9.85 -17.86 3.14
C ILE A 324 9.26 -17.32 4.46
N GLY A 325 7.94 -17.38 4.65
CA GLY A 325 7.29 -16.94 5.88
C GLY A 325 7.80 -17.70 7.11
N LYS A 326 8.06 -19.01 6.97
CA LYS A 326 8.68 -19.81 8.04
C LYS A 326 10.11 -19.36 8.36
N THR A 327 10.93 -19.04 7.35
CA THR A 327 12.29 -18.49 7.58
C THR A 327 12.28 -17.10 8.21
N ASN A 328 11.19 -16.35 8.06
CA ASN A 328 10.95 -15.07 8.71
C ASN A 328 10.22 -15.18 10.05
N LYS A 329 10.02 -16.41 10.56
CA LYS A 329 9.41 -16.70 11.88
C LYS A 329 7.95 -16.23 12.01
N MET A 330 7.20 -16.19 10.92
CA MET A 330 5.77 -15.90 10.95
C MET A 330 5.00 -17.07 11.61
N GLY A 331 4.02 -16.75 12.43
CA GLY A 331 3.02 -17.70 12.94
C GLY A 331 2.28 -18.39 11.79
N LEU A 332 1.74 -19.58 12.05
CA LEU A 332 1.15 -20.42 11.00
C LEU A 332 0.00 -19.71 10.28
N ASP A 333 -0.86 -19.01 11.02
CA ASP A 333 -1.97 -18.22 10.48
C ASP A 333 -1.49 -17.04 9.65
N GLN A 334 -0.52 -16.26 10.13
CA GLN A 334 0.05 -15.13 9.37
C GLN A 334 0.72 -15.64 8.10
N ASN A 335 1.39 -16.80 8.17
CA ASN A 335 2.04 -17.41 7.03
C ASN A 335 1.03 -17.96 6.01
N LEU A 336 -0.10 -18.52 6.45
CA LEU A 336 -1.19 -18.94 5.57
C LEU A 336 -1.82 -17.73 4.86
N ILE A 337 -2.09 -16.64 5.60
CA ILE A 337 -2.59 -15.39 5.01
C ILE A 337 -1.59 -14.87 3.97
N PHE A 338 -0.31 -14.79 4.31
CA PHE A 338 0.76 -14.34 3.42
C PHE A 338 0.89 -15.21 2.16
N SER A 339 0.96 -16.53 2.31
CA SER A 339 1.20 -17.45 1.20
C SER A 339 0.01 -17.64 0.28
N ILE A 340 -1.21 -17.70 0.81
CA ILE A 340 -2.43 -17.84 0.00
C ILE A 340 -2.78 -16.53 -0.69
N SER A 341 -2.56 -15.38 -0.04
CA SER A 341 -2.90 -14.09 -0.65
C SER A 341 -2.02 -13.75 -1.85
N LEU A 342 -0.79 -14.28 -1.93
CA LEU A 342 0.20 -13.95 -2.97
C LEU A 342 0.42 -15.06 -4.02
N ASN A 343 -0.32 -16.16 -3.97
CA ASN A 343 -0.07 -17.32 -4.83
C ASN A 343 -0.56 -17.17 -6.28
N GLN A 344 -1.34 -16.14 -6.58
CA GLN A 344 -1.82 -15.78 -7.91
C GLN A 344 -0.75 -15.14 -8.77
N VAL A 345 -1.01 -15.13 -10.07
CA VAL A 345 -0.21 -14.41 -11.05
C VAL A 345 -0.74 -12.97 -11.16
N GLY A 346 0.17 -12.01 -11.32
CA GLY A 346 -0.14 -10.57 -11.34
C GLY A 346 -0.46 -10.01 -12.72
N GLU A 347 -0.97 -8.78 -12.75
CA GLU A 347 -1.29 -8.05 -13.96
C GLU A 347 -0.09 -7.83 -14.90
N PHE A 348 1.09 -7.62 -14.34
CA PHE A 348 2.31 -7.40 -15.11
C PHE A 348 2.69 -8.62 -15.96
N SER A 349 2.20 -9.81 -15.61
CA SER A 349 2.43 -11.01 -16.40
C SER A 349 1.83 -10.88 -17.80
N PHE A 350 0.63 -10.30 -17.94
CA PHE A 350 0.02 -10.03 -19.25
C PHE A 350 0.91 -9.15 -20.13
N VAL A 351 1.46 -8.09 -19.54
CA VAL A 351 2.40 -7.18 -20.21
C VAL A 351 3.63 -7.93 -20.69
N THR A 352 4.23 -8.73 -19.80
CA THR A 352 5.44 -9.48 -20.16
C THR A 352 5.20 -10.56 -21.21
N TYR A 353 4.02 -11.21 -21.22
CA TYR A 353 3.66 -12.20 -22.26
C TYR A 353 3.45 -11.52 -23.61
N SER A 354 2.70 -10.41 -23.64
CA SER A 354 2.50 -9.63 -24.86
C SER A 354 3.84 -9.17 -25.43
N PHE A 355 4.73 -8.63 -24.60
CA PHE A 355 6.06 -8.21 -25.05
C PHE A 355 6.95 -9.38 -25.51
N ALA A 356 6.91 -10.52 -24.81
CA ALA A 356 7.65 -11.72 -25.23
C ALA A 356 7.10 -12.31 -26.55
N SER A 357 5.79 -12.20 -26.80
CA SER A 357 5.15 -12.57 -28.07
C SER A 357 5.57 -11.65 -29.21
N GLN A 358 5.61 -10.32 -28.99
CA GLN A 358 6.14 -9.37 -29.97
C GLN A 358 7.60 -9.67 -30.35
N LEU A 359 8.41 -10.08 -29.37
CA LEU A 359 9.79 -10.51 -29.58
C LEU A 359 9.92 -11.92 -30.19
N GLN A 360 8.81 -12.58 -30.53
CA GLN A 360 8.76 -13.93 -31.09
C GLN A 360 9.43 -14.98 -30.17
N ILE A 361 9.46 -14.72 -28.87
CA ILE A 361 9.93 -15.68 -27.86
C ILE A 361 8.82 -16.67 -27.55
N LEU A 362 7.58 -16.18 -27.41
CA LEU A 362 6.39 -16.99 -27.19
C LEU A 362 5.58 -17.06 -28.46
N ASP A 363 5.12 -18.26 -28.81
CA ASP A 363 4.09 -18.43 -29.82
C ASP A 363 2.73 -17.97 -29.28
N GLN A 364 1.80 -17.71 -30.20
CA GLN A 364 0.48 -17.18 -29.86
C GLN A 364 -0.33 -18.14 -28.98
N ASN A 365 -0.26 -19.44 -29.24
CA ASN A 365 -0.98 -20.44 -28.44
C ASN A 365 -0.45 -20.51 -27.00
N THR A 366 0.86 -20.48 -26.79
CA THR A 366 1.43 -20.39 -25.43
C THR A 366 1.05 -19.07 -24.75
N THR A 367 1.05 -17.97 -25.48
CA THR A 367 0.65 -16.65 -24.97
C THR A 367 -0.79 -16.67 -24.47
N GLU A 368 -1.74 -17.10 -25.31
CA GLU A 368 -3.16 -17.23 -24.96
C GLU A 368 -3.37 -18.16 -23.76
N MET A 369 -2.67 -19.29 -23.72
CA MET A 369 -2.74 -20.23 -22.61
C MET A 369 -2.24 -19.60 -21.29
N MET A 370 -1.10 -18.90 -21.30
CA MET A 370 -0.56 -18.26 -20.10
C MET A 370 -1.42 -17.07 -19.64
N MET A 371 -2.02 -16.33 -20.57
CA MET A 371 -3.00 -15.28 -20.26
C MET A 371 -4.25 -15.88 -19.58
N ALA A 372 -4.80 -16.99 -20.11
CA ALA A 372 -5.93 -17.69 -19.51
C ALA A 372 -5.62 -18.20 -18.10
N VAL A 373 -4.47 -18.87 -17.92
CA VAL A 373 -3.99 -19.33 -16.60
C VAL A 373 -3.89 -18.17 -15.61
N THR A 374 -3.35 -17.03 -16.05
CA THR A 374 -3.19 -15.83 -15.23
C THR A 374 -4.56 -15.28 -14.79
N ALA A 375 -5.48 -15.07 -15.74
CA ALA A 375 -6.82 -14.56 -15.49
C ALA A 375 -7.63 -15.46 -14.53
N LEU A 376 -7.59 -16.78 -14.75
CA LEU A 376 -8.26 -17.75 -13.88
C LEU A 376 -7.64 -17.77 -12.47
N SER A 377 -6.32 -17.66 -12.34
CA SER A 377 -5.66 -17.60 -11.02
C SER A 377 -6.08 -16.35 -10.22
N MET A 378 -6.22 -15.19 -10.88
CA MET A 378 -6.69 -13.95 -10.26
C MET A 378 -8.15 -14.07 -9.80
N THR A 379 -8.98 -14.75 -10.58
CA THR A 379 -10.39 -15.02 -10.25
C THR A 379 -10.53 -15.97 -9.06
N LEU A 380 -9.69 -17.02 -9.00
CA LEU A 380 -9.75 -18.04 -7.97
C LEU A 380 -9.25 -17.53 -6.60
N THR A 381 -8.38 -16.53 -6.58
CA THR A 381 -7.66 -16.13 -5.35
C THR A 381 -8.55 -15.50 -4.28
N PRO A 382 -9.46 -14.56 -4.57
CA PRO A 382 -10.44 -14.09 -3.58
C PRO A 382 -11.23 -15.25 -2.95
N LEU A 383 -11.55 -16.30 -3.73
CA LEU A 383 -12.22 -17.50 -3.22
C LEU A 383 -11.31 -18.32 -2.30
N LEU A 384 -10.02 -18.44 -2.62
CA LEU A 384 -9.04 -19.10 -1.76
C LEU A 384 -8.78 -18.33 -0.46
N ILE A 385 -8.75 -17.00 -0.51
CA ILE A 385 -8.67 -16.16 0.70
C ILE A 385 -9.90 -16.39 1.57
N LEU A 386 -11.10 -16.39 0.98
CA LEU A 386 -12.34 -16.69 1.71
C LEU A 386 -12.34 -18.11 2.30
N ALA A 387 -11.87 -19.10 1.54
CA ALA A 387 -11.75 -20.48 2.00
C ALA A 387 -10.70 -20.61 3.12
N ASN A 388 -9.58 -19.90 3.03
CA ASN A 388 -8.58 -19.84 4.08
C ASN A 388 -9.21 -19.35 5.39
N ASP A 389 -9.97 -18.26 5.34
CA ASP A 389 -10.58 -17.66 6.52
C ASP A 389 -11.66 -18.55 7.15
N LYS A 390 -12.45 -19.26 6.34
CA LYS A 390 -13.56 -20.08 6.84
C LYS A 390 -13.15 -21.52 7.20
N LEU A 391 -12.12 -22.07 6.55
CA LEU A 391 -11.79 -23.50 6.67
C LEU A 391 -10.43 -23.76 7.31
N LEU A 392 -9.41 -22.96 6.97
CA LEU A 392 -8.03 -23.21 7.41
C LEU A 392 -7.70 -22.48 8.71
N LEU A 393 -7.92 -21.17 8.77
CA LEU A 393 -7.62 -20.36 9.96
C LEU A 393 -8.35 -20.84 11.22
N PRO A 394 -9.64 -21.24 11.19
CA PRO A 394 -10.32 -21.74 12.39
C PRO A 394 -9.78 -23.08 12.89
N ARG A 395 -9.08 -23.85 12.04
CA ARG A 395 -8.57 -25.19 12.38
C ARG A 395 -7.08 -25.20 12.72
N PHE A 396 -6.30 -24.33 12.09
CA PHE A 396 -4.84 -24.33 12.15
C PHE A 396 -4.26 -23.01 12.68
N GLY A 397 -5.04 -21.94 12.70
CA GLY A 397 -4.57 -20.65 13.18
C GLY A 397 -4.48 -20.57 14.70
N THR A 398 -4.02 -19.41 15.19
CA THR A 398 -4.11 -19.08 16.62
C THR A 398 -5.59 -19.06 16.97
N LEU A 399 -6.10 -20.15 17.55
CA LEU A 399 -7.49 -20.26 17.94
C LEU A 399 -7.85 -19.03 18.79
N GLU A 400 -8.95 -18.34 18.42
CA GLU A 400 -9.74 -17.62 19.40
C GLU A 400 -9.91 -18.60 20.54
N LYS A 401 -9.30 -18.31 21.68
CA LYS A 401 -9.31 -19.21 22.82
C LYS A 401 -10.67 -19.06 23.49
N THR A 402 -11.70 -19.47 22.78
CA THR A 402 -13.04 -19.68 23.30
C THR A 402 -12.95 -21.02 24.01
N GLU A 403 -13.07 -20.98 25.34
CA GLU A 403 -13.00 -22.10 26.27
C GLU A 403 -11.61 -22.74 26.46
N ARG A 404 -10.96 -22.34 27.55
CA ARG A 404 -10.41 -23.34 28.46
C ARG A 404 -11.39 -23.51 29.61
N GLU A 405 -11.65 -24.77 29.95
CA GLU A 405 -12.43 -25.22 31.10
C GLU A 405 -12.25 -24.29 32.30
N ALA A 406 -13.39 -23.96 32.90
CA ALA A 406 -13.50 -23.19 34.12
C ALA A 406 -12.69 -23.85 35.25
N ASP A 407 -11.42 -23.48 35.37
CA ASP A 407 -10.63 -23.68 36.59
C ASP A 407 -9.39 -22.78 36.57
N ALA A 408 -9.57 -21.57 37.12
CA ALA A 408 -8.64 -20.81 37.95
C ALA A 408 -9.06 -19.33 37.90
N LEU A 409 -9.80 -18.87 38.92
CA LEU A 409 -10.06 -17.47 39.29
C LEU A 409 -10.06 -16.48 38.10
N GLU A 410 -11.24 -16.17 37.57
CA GLU A 410 -11.41 -15.13 36.55
C GLU A 410 -10.72 -13.82 36.97
N GLU A 411 -9.50 -13.57 36.48
CA GLU A 411 -8.90 -12.25 36.50
C GLU A 411 -9.73 -11.37 35.56
N LYS A 412 -10.74 -10.74 36.18
CA LYS A 412 -11.59 -9.71 35.60
C LYS A 412 -10.82 -8.41 35.65
N ASN A 413 -10.30 -8.02 34.50
CA ASN A 413 -9.53 -6.80 34.40
C ASN A 413 -10.49 -5.61 34.27
N PRO A 414 -10.29 -4.52 35.03
CA PRO A 414 -11.14 -3.33 34.93
C PRO A 414 -10.91 -2.55 33.62
N VAL A 415 -9.86 -2.87 32.86
CA VAL A 415 -9.46 -2.17 31.64
C VAL A 415 -9.35 -3.16 30.48
N ILE A 416 -9.92 -2.80 29.33
CA ILE A 416 -9.71 -3.45 28.04
C ILE A 416 -8.87 -2.53 27.16
N ILE A 417 -7.85 -3.05 26.50
CA ILE A 417 -7.04 -2.31 25.51
C ILE A 417 -7.24 -2.95 24.14
N ALA A 418 -7.89 -2.24 23.23
CA ALA A 418 -8.04 -2.64 21.84
C ALA A 418 -6.87 -2.12 21.01
N GLY A 419 -6.04 -3.04 20.52
CA GLY A 419 -4.82 -2.76 19.76
C GLY A 419 -3.59 -2.55 20.64
N PHE A 420 -2.58 -3.42 20.52
CA PHE A 420 -1.36 -3.37 21.34
C PHE A 420 -0.10 -3.09 20.52
N SER A 421 -0.18 -2.15 19.58
CA SER A 421 0.98 -1.65 18.84
C SER A 421 1.82 -0.68 19.70
N HIS A 422 2.39 0.39 19.13
CA HIS A 422 3.26 1.31 19.89
C HIS A 422 2.51 2.07 20.99
N TYR A 423 1.32 2.57 20.69
CA TYR A 423 0.51 3.33 21.65
C TYR A 423 -0.04 2.43 22.76
N GLY A 424 -0.77 1.38 22.38
CA GLY A 424 -1.39 0.45 23.32
C GLY A 424 -0.37 -0.27 24.22
N SER A 425 0.81 -0.61 23.68
CA SER A 425 1.87 -1.23 24.49
C SER A 425 2.46 -0.30 25.53
N THR A 426 2.57 0.99 25.24
CA THR A 426 3.04 1.99 26.21
C THR A 426 2.02 2.17 27.33
N VAL A 427 0.74 2.31 26.98
CA VAL A 427 -0.36 2.41 27.95
C VAL A 427 -0.46 1.15 28.82
N GLY A 428 -0.48 -0.04 28.20
CA GLY A 428 -0.58 -1.30 28.93
C GLY A 428 0.60 -1.57 29.86
N ARG A 429 1.83 -1.22 29.45
CA ARG A 429 3.02 -1.31 30.33
C ARG A 429 2.94 -0.32 31.49
N PHE A 430 2.46 0.90 31.25
CA PHE A 430 2.30 1.92 32.29
C PHE A 430 1.25 1.49 33.34
N LEU A 431 0.10 0.99 32.90
CA LEU A 431 -0.94 0.46 33.80
C LEU A 431 -0.42 -0.71 34.63
N ARG A 432 0.25 -1.67 33.99
CA ARG A 432 0.84 -2.84 34.67
C ARG A 432 1.90 -2.43 35.69
N ALA A 433 2.72 -1.43 35.40
CA ALA A 433 3.71 -0.90 36.36
C ALA A 433 3.06 -0.32 37.63
N ASN A 434 1.78 0.05 37.57
CA ASN A 434 0.99 0.55 38.68
C ASN A 434 0.02 -0.51 39.26
N GLY A 435 0.23 -1.81 38.96
CA GLY A 435 -0.59 -2.91 39.49
C GLY A 435 -1.98 -3.02 38.84
N ILE A 436 -2.23 -2.30 37.74
CA ILE A 436 -3.50 -2.40 37.00
C ILE A 436 -3.31 -3.34 35.82
N HIS A 437 -3.98 -4.49 35.88
CA HIS A 437 -4.02 -5.47 34.80
C HIS A 437 -5.09 -5.08 33.77
N ALA A 438 -4.79 -5.34 32.50
CA ALA A 438 -5.69 -5.06 31.38
C ALA A 438 -5.85 -6.30 30.50
N THR A 439 -7.06 -6.51 29.98
CA THR A 439 -7.31 -7.47 28.92
C THR A 439 -6.97 -6.81 27.59
N ILE A 440 -6.15 -7.47 26.76
CA ILE A 440 -5.71 -6.93 25.48
C ILE A 440 -6.44 -7.66 24.35
N LEU A 441 -6.91 -6.90 23.36
CA LEU A 441 -7.46 -7.40 22.10
C LEU A 441 -6.52 -7.03 20.96
N ASP A 442 -6.13 -8.02 20.14
CA ASP A 442 -5.21 -7.78 19.04
C ASP A 442 -5.43 -8.72 17.85
N HIS A 443 -5.37 -8.19 16.62
CA HIS A 443 -5.59 -8.94 15.37
C HIS A 443 -4.29 -9.51 14.77
N ASP A 444 -3.11 -9.20 15.34
CA ASP A 444 -1.82 -9.77 14.92
C ASP A 444 -1.45 -10.92 15.89
N SER A 445 -1.56 -12.16 15.42
CA SER A 445 -1.31 -13.34 16.26
C SER A 445 0.15 -13.46 16.72
N ASP A 446 1.13 -13.04 15.90
CA ASP A 446 2.54 -13.03 16.28
C ASP A 446 2.74 -12.12 17.50
N ARG A 447 2.02 -10.99 17.50
CA ARG A 447 1.99 -10.05 18.64
C ARG A 447 1.24 -10.65 19.83
N VAL A 448 0.10 -11.31 19.62
CA VAL A 448 -0.64 -12.00 20.69
C VAL A 448 0.24 -13.02 21.41
N ASP A 449 0.95 -13.86 20.67
CA ASP A 449 1.84 -14.88 21.23
C ASP A 449 2.99 -14.27 22.03
N LEU A 450 3.59 -13.19 21.53
CA LEU A 450 4.61 -12.44 22.25
C LEU A 450 4.07 -11.89 23.58
N LEU A 451 2.87 -11.28 23.56
CA LEU A 451 2.28 -10.69 24.75
C LEU A 451 1.85 -11.71 25.79
N ARG A 452 1.35 -12.87 25.36
CA ARG A 452 1.05 -14.01 26.24
C ARG A 452 2.32 -14.48 26.94
N ARG A 453 3.46 -14.58 26.24
CA ARG A 453 4.76 -14.91 26.84
C ARG A 453 5.27 -13.84 27.82
N MET A 454 4.87 -12.59 27.63
CA MET A 454 5.14 -11.49 28.57
C MET A 454 4.19 -11.48 29.78
N GLY A 455 3.22 -12.41 29.85
CA GLY A 455 2.27 -12.54 30.95
C GLY A 455 1.07 -11.61 30.87
N PHE A 456 0.71 -11.11 29.68
CA PHE A 456 -0.54 -10.39 29.49
C PHE A 456 -1.70 -11.34 29.13
N LYS A 457 -2.91 -10.99 29.58
CA LYS A 457 -4.16 -11.64 29.13
C LYS A 457 -4.55 -11.06 27.77
N VAL A 458 -4.38 -11.85 26.70
CA VAL A 458 -4.58 -11.38 25.32
C VAL A 458 -5.49 -12.31 24.54
N TYR A 459 -6.51 -11.70 23.91
CA TYR A 459 -7.41 -12.34 22.96
C TYR A 459 -6.99 -11.94 21.54
N TYR A 460 -7.00 -12.94 20.67
CA TYR A 460 -6.73 -12.77 19.25
C TYR A 460 -8.06 -12.50 18.53
N GLY A 461 -8.13 -11.42 17.73
CA GLY A 461 -9.30 -11.13 16.91
C GLY A 461 -9.53 -9.63 16.65
N ASP A 462 -10.56 -9.33 15.86
CA ASP A 462 -10.99 -7.97 15.55
C ASP A 462 -11.79 -7.38 16.72
N ALA A 463 -11.28 -6.30 17.32
CA ALA A 463 -11.92 -5.65 18.47
C ALA A 463 -13.30 -5.03 18.13
N THR A 464 -13.63 -4.82 16.86
CA THR A 464 -14.92 -4.27 16.43
C THR A 464 -16.08 -5.26 16.57
N ARG A 465 -15.77 -6.53 16.84
CA ARG A 465 -16.74 -7.61 17.08
C ARG A 465 -17.26 -7.61 18.52
N ALA A 466 -18.58 -7.52 18.69
CA ALA A 466 -19.23 -7.48 20.00
C ALA A 466 -19.00 -8.76 20.82
N ASP A 467 -19.00 -9.93 20.18
CA ASP A 467 -18.78 -11.24 20.83
C ASP A 467 -17.34 -11.40 21.35
N LEU A 468 -16.36 -10.82 20.65
CA LEU A 468 -14.98 -10.78 21.12
C LEU A 468 -14.81 -9.83 22.32
N LEU A 469 -15.46 -8.66 22.28
CA LEU A 469 -15.50 -7.71 23.40
C LEU A 469 -16.13 -8.36 24.64
N GLU A 470 -17.25 -9.06 24.46
CA GLU A 470 -17.90 -9.82 25.52
C GLU A 470 -16.95 -10.86 26.14
N SER A 471 -16.29 -11.65 25.29
CA SER A 471 -15.30 -12.65 25.71
C SER A 471 -14.09 -12.03 26.43
N ALA A 472 -13.76 -10.78 26.12
CA ALA A 472 -12.70 -10.02 26.79
C ALA A 472 -13.11 -9.42 28.15
N GLY A 473 -14.38 -9.57 28.53
CA GLY A 473 -14.95 -9.06 29.78
C GLY A 473 -15.57 -7.67 29.66
N ALA A 474 -16.02 -7.25 28.47
CA ALA A 474 -16.59 -5.92 28.24
C ALA A 474 -17.83 -5.61 29.09
N HIS A 475 -18.55 -6.61 29.60
CA HIS A 475 -19.68 -6.40 30.53
C HIS A 475 -19.28 -5.96 31.94
N GLU A 476 -18.04 -6.19 32.34
CA GLU A 476 -17.57 -5.98 33.71
C GLU A 476 -16.39 -5.01 33.79
N ALA A 477 -15.69 -4.82 32.67
CA ALA A 477 -14.69 -3.79 32.54
C ALA A 477 -15.33 -2.41 32.77
N LYS A 478 -14.51 -1.48 33.26
CA LYS A 478 -14.92 -0.09 33.51
C LYS A 478 -14.50 0.81 32.36
N ILE A 479 -13.32 0.54 31.80
CA ILE A 479 -12.69 1.39 30.79
C ILE A 479 -12.32 0.53 29.59
N LEU A 480 -12.64 1.02 28.39
CA LEU A 480 -12.09 0.51 27.15
C LEU A 480 -11.19 1.58 26.52
N ILE A 481 -9.93 1.24 26.33
CA ILE A 481 -8.94 2.07 25.65
C ILE A 481 -8.85 1.59 24.20
N SER A 482 -9.30 2.41 23.26
CA SER A 482 -9.04 2.17 21.85
C SER A 482 -7.70 2.76 21.44
N ALA A 483 -6.72 1.88 21.23
CA ALA A 483 -5.37 2.22 20.80
C ALA A 483 -5.11 1.83 19.33
N ILE A 484 -6.16 1.49 18.57
CA ILE A 484 -6.09 1.08 17.16
C ILE A 484 -5.53 2.22 16.29
N ASP A 485 -4.64 1.88 15.37
CA ASP A 485 -3.95 2.84 14.47
C ASP A 485 -4.84 3.35 13.32
N ASN A 486 -5.86 2.59 12.90
CA ASN A 486 -6.77 2.92 11.79
C ASN A 486 -7.97 3.75 12.31
N PRO A 487 -8.18 5.00 11.84
CA PRO A 487 -9.32 5.85 12.23
C PRO A 487 -10.69 5.21 11.96
N GLU A 488 -10.90 4.60 10.79
CA GLU A 488 -12.18 3.99 10.43
C GLU A 488 -12.53 2.82 11.38
N THR A 489 -11.54 2.02 11.75
CA THR A 489 -11.71 0.92 12.71
C THR A 489 -12.00 1.45 14.13
N ASN A 490 -11.41 2.59 14.51
CA ASN A 490 -11.72 3.25 15.78
C ASN A 490 -13.19 3.68 15.84
N LEU A 491 -13.69 4.32 14.77
CA LEU A 491 -15.10 4.73 14.69
C LEU A 491 -16.03 3.52 14.78
N LEU A 492 -15.73 2.44 14.06
CA LEU A 492 -16.54 1.22 14.12
C LEU A 492 -16.54 0.59 15.52
N LEU A 493 -15.39 0.58 16.20
CA LEU A 493 -15.30 0.12 17.59
C LEU A 493 -16.15 0.99 18.52
N VAL A 494 -16.07 2.32 18.37
CA VAL A 494 -16.86 3.28 19.15
C VAL A 494 -18.35 2.98 18.97
N GLU A 495 -18.81 2.78 17.73
CA GLU A 495 -20.22 2.44 17.43
C GLU A 495 -20.63 1.11 18.09
N THR A 496 -19.80 0.06 17.95
CA THR A 496 -20.06 -1.25 18.58
C THR A 496 -20.18 -1.12 20.11
N VAL A 497 -19.28 -0.37 20.76
CA VAL A 497 -19.27 -0.17 22.21
C VAL A 497 -20.48 0.64 22.67
N HIS A 498 -20.82 1.75 22.00
CA HIS A 498 -22.02 2.53 22.33
C HIS A 498 -23.29 1.69 22.24
N LYS A 499 -23.37 0.80 21.25
CA LYS A 499 -24.54 -0.04 21.01
C LYS A 499 -24.69 -1.19 22.02
N HIS A 500 -23.61 -1.88 22.37
CA HIS A 500 -23.67 -3.13 23.15
C HIS A 500 -23.20 -2.97 24.60
N PHE A 501 -22.31 -2.00 24.88
CA PHE A 501 -21.67 -1.81 26.18
C PHE A 501 -21.69 -0.34 26.62
N PRO A 502 -22.87 0.31 26.74
CA PRO A 502 -22.99 1.74 27.03
C PRO A 502 -22.45 2.17 28.41
N HIS A 503 -22.13 1.21 29.28
CA HIS A 503 -21.55 1.44 30.61
C HIS A 503 -20.01 1.57 30.57
N LEU A 504 -19.36 1.16 29.47
CA LEU A 504 -17.91 1.27 29.34
C LEU A 504 -17.50 2.71 29.10
N GLU A 505 -16.60 3.21 29.93
CA GLU A 505 -15.95 4.50 29.70
C GLU A 505 -14.94 4.36 28.57
N LEU A 506 -15.19 5.05 27.46
CA LEU A 506 -14.39 4.95 26.26
C LEU A 506 -13.28 5.99 26.23
N MET A 507 -12.04 5.55 26.07
CA MET A 507 -10.86 6.39 25.87
C MET A 507 -10.25 6.10 24.50
N VAL A 508 -10.35 7.03 23.56
CA VAL A 508 -10.02 6.76 22.16
C VAL A 508 -8.81 7.55 21.70
N ARG A 509 -7.87 6.87 21.05
CA ARG A 509 -6.76 7.51 20.35
C ARG A 509 -7.23 8.15 19.04
N ALA A 510 -6.83 9.40 18.82
CA ALA A 510 -6.92 10.10 17.54
C ALA A 510 -5.52 10.33 16.96
N LYS A 511 -5.29 10.06 15.68
CA LYS A 511 -3.98 10.24 15.06
C LYS A 511 -3.73 11.71 14.71
N HIS A 512 -4.77 12.41 14.25
CA HIS A 512 -4.72 13.85 14.01
C HIS A 512 -6.03 14.56 14.36
N ARG A 513 -6.08 15.89 14.14
CA ARG A 513 -7.26 16.73 14.44
C ARG A 513 -8.51 16.28 13.66
N GLY A 514 -8.36 15.83 12.41
CA GLY A 514 -9.45 15.27 11.60
C GLY A 514 -10.17 14.11 12.29
N ASP A 515 -9.46 13.02 12.62
CA ASP A 515 -10.03 11.90 13.38
C ASP A 515 -10.67 12.32 14.72
N ALA A 516 -10.06 13.30 15.41
CA ALA A 516 -10.62 13.80 16.65
C ALA A 516 -11.98 14.49 16.44
N TYR A 517 -12.18 15.18 15.31
CA TYR A 517 -13.48 15.77 14.96
C TYR A 517 -14.54 14.70 14.73
N GLU A 518 -14.21 13.63 13.99
CA GLU A 518 -15.14 12.51 13.76
C GLU A 518 -15.54 11.83 15.07
N LEU A 519 -14.59 11.63 15.98
CA LEU A 519 -14.86 11.09 17.32
C LEU A 519 -15.70 12.03 18.20
N MET A 520 -15.50 13.35 18.08
CA MET A 520 -16.32 14.35 18.79
C MET A 520 -17.78 14.33 18.30
N GLU A 521 -18.01 14.12 17.01
CA GLU A 521 -19.35 14.00 16.44
C GLU A 521 -20.07 12.72 16.87
N MET A 522 -19.32 11.70 17.30
CA MET A 522 -19.84 10.49 17.93
C MET A 522 -20.01 10.63 19.45
N ASP A 523 -19.94 11.86 19.99
CA ASP A 523 -20.07 12.17 21.41
C ASP A 523 -19.06 11.42 22.32
N VAL A 524 -17.87 11.09 21.78
CA VAL A 524 -16.81 10.43 22.57
C VAL A 524 -16.22 11.41 23.58
N PRO A 525 -16.30 11.14 24.89
CA PRO A 525 -15.90 12.11 25.92
C PRO A 525 -14.38 12.26 26.07
N HIS A 526 -13.62 11.18 25.84
CA HIS A 526 -12.18 11.14 26.11
C HIS A 526 -11.38 10.79 24.84
N ILE A 527 -10.92 11.83 24.15
CA ILE A 527 -10.15 11.72 22.90
C ILE A 527 -8.71 12.14 23.16
N TYR A 528 -7.76 11.24 22.88
CA TYR A 528 -6.33 11.44 23.10
C TYR A 528 -5.61 11.56 21.76
N ARG A 529 -5.09 12.75 21.45
CA ARG A 529 -4.34 13.00 20.20
C ARG A 529 -2.90 12.54 20.37
N GLU A 530 -2.49 11.57 19.56
CA GLU A 530 -1.22 10.83 19.71
C GLU A 530 0.04 11.71 19.86
N HIS A 531 0.11 12.83 19.13
CA HIS A 531 1.31 13.65 19.06
C HIS A 531 1.29 14.89 19.96
N LEU A 532 0.16 15.23 20.60
CA LEU A 532 0.03 16.50 21.33
C LEU A 532 1.00 16.57 22.51
N ASP A 533 0.90 15.63 23.45
CA ASP A 533 1.70 15.60 24.67
C ASP A 533 3.20 15.51 24.38
N SER A 534 3.59 14.69 23.40
CA SER A 534 4.99 14.50 23.03
C SER A 534 5.58 15.77 22.39
N SER A 535 4.82 16.46 21.55
CA SER A 535 5.22 17.73 20.93
C SER A 535 5.36 18.84 21.96
N VAL A 536 4.39 18.98 22.87
CA VAL A 536 4.43 19.99 23.94
C VAL A 536 5.55 19.70 24.93
N ARG A 537 5.79 18.42 25.28
CA ARG A 537 6.92 18.02 26.11
C ARG A 537 8.25 18.42 25.48
N MET A 538 8.43 18.23 24.17
CA MET A 538 9.64 18.68 23.46
C MET A 538 9.78 20.20 23.54
N GLY A 539 8.70 20.96 23.34
CA GLY A 539 8.68 22.41 23.51
C GLY A 539 9.09 22.85 24.92
N LYS A 540 8.62 22.15 25.96
CA LYS A 540 9.02 22.38 27.35
C LYS A 540 10.53 22.18 27.53
N ASP A 541 11.10 21.13 26.95
CA ASP A 541 12.53 20.85 27.06
C ASP A 541 13.37 21.92 26.32
N VAL A 542 12.89 22.42 25.17
CA VAL A 542 13.50 23.54 24.43
C VAL A 542 13.52 24.80 25.29
N LEU A 543 12.37 25.22 25.83
CA LEU A 543 12.28 26.43 26.68
C LEU A 543 13.15 26.32 27.93
N THR A 544 13.18 25.15 28.57
CA THR A 544 14.05 24.91 29.73
C THR A 544 15.53 25.07 29.35
N LYS A 545 15.94 24.54 28.19
CA LYS A 545 17.32 24.69 27.68
C LYS A 545 17.67 26.13 27.27
N LEU A 546 16.68 26.94 26.91
CA LEU A 546 16.85 28.37 26.65
C LEU A 546 16.94 29.23 27.93
N GLY A 547 16.89 28.60 29.12
CA GLY A 547 17.07 29.28 30.41
C GLY A 547 15.77 29.68 31.10
N PHE A 548 14.61 29.25 30.61
CA PHE A 548 13.34 29.48 31.30
C PHE A 548 13.21 28.56 32.52
N ARG A 549 12.52 29.04 33.58
CA ARG A 549 12.32 28.28 34.82
C ARG A 549 11.45 27.05 34.60
N ALA A 550 11.92 25.88 35.01
CA ALA A 550 11.26 24.59 34.76
C ALA A 550 9.79 24.55 35.24
N HIS A 551 9.49 25.11 36.42
CA HIS A 551 8.12 25.17 36.94
C HIS A 551 7.20 26.05 36.07
N THR A 552 7.68 27.23 35.65
CA THR A 552 6.94 28.13 34.77
C THR A 552 6.65 27.46 33.43
N VAL A 553 7.66 26.81 32.83
CA VAL A 553 7.49 26.10 31.55
C VAL A 553 6.54 24.91 31.69
N HIS A 554 6.59 24.16 32.81
CA HIS A 554 5.64 23.08 33.06
C HIS A 554 4.19 23.59 33.08
N ARG A 555 3.92 24.71 33.75
CA ARG A 555 2.60 25.32 33.79
C ARG A 555 2.15 25.82 32.41
N LEU A 556 3.03 26.50 31.67
CA LEU A 556 2.77 26.96 30.31
C LEU A 556 2.43 25.79 29.38
N ALA A 557 3.16 24.68 29.50
CA ALA A 557 2.89 23.46 28.73
C ALA A 557 1.51 22.87 29.05
N GLN A 558 1.12 22.79 30.32
CA GLN A 558 -0.20 22.32 30.73
C GLN A 558 -1.32 23.24 30.22
N ASN A 559 -1.12 24.56 30.31
CA ASN A 559 -2.09 25.53 29.82
C ASN A 559 -2.18 25.51 28.29
N PHE A 560 -1.07 25.33 27.58
CA PHE A 560 -1.08 25.15 26.14
C PHE A 560 -1.96 23.96 25.73
N ILE A 561 -1.77 22.79 26.35
CA ILE A 561 -2.59 21.59 26.08
C ILE A 561 -4.06 21.88 26.34
N LYS A 562 -4.38 22.46 27.51
CA LYS A 562 -5.75 22.80 27.89
C LYS A 562 -6.43 23.73 26.87
N TYR A 563 -5.75 24.79 26.44
CA TYR A 563 -6.31 25.74 25.49
C TYR A 563 -6.41 25.14 24.08
N ASP A 564 -5.47 24.30 23.68
CA ASP A 564 -5.51 23.62 22.38
C ASP A 564 -6.66 22.61 22.32
N GLU A 565 -6.95 21.88 23.40
CA GLU A 565 -8.12 20.99 23.52
C GLU A 565 -9.45 21.76 23.53
N ALA A 566 -9.53 22.87 24.27
CA ALA A 566 -10.71 23.74 24.26
C ALA A 566 -10.95 24.34 22.86
N GLY A 567 -9.89 24.79 22.19
CA GLY A 567 -9.96 25.28 20.82
C GLY A 567 -10.42 24.19 19.85
N LEU A 568 -9.99 22.94 20.04
CA LEU A 568 -10.43 21.81 19.21
C LEU A 568 -11.96 21.62 19.26
N GLN A 569 -12.57 21.73 20.46
CA GLN A 569 -14.03 21.64 20.64
C GLN A 569 -14.81 22.78 19.96
N GLU A 570 -14.18 23.95 19.78
CA GLU A 570 -14.80 25.04 19.03
C GLU A 570 -14.63 24.84 17.52
N LEU A 571 -13.44 24.42 17.09
CA LEU A 571 -13.07 24.28 15.69
C LEU A 571 -13.87 23.20 14.94
N VAL A 572 -14.32 22.15 15.64
CA VAL A 572 -15.13 21.09 15.02
C VAL A 572 -16.39 21.64 14.34
N LYS A 573 -16.98 22.70 14.89
CA LYS A 573 -18.20 23.36 14.38
C LYS A 573 -18.01 24.00 13.00
N TYR A 574 -16.76 24.24 12.60
CA TYR A 574 -16.40 24.93 11.37
C TYR A 574 -15.65 24.02 10.39
N LYS A 575 -15.56 22.70 10.65
CA LYS A 575 -14.73 21.78 9.87
C LYS A 575 -15.07 21.76 8.38
N ASP A 576 -16.35 21.94 8.03
CA ASP A 576 -16.86 21.86 6.66
C ASP A 576 -16.73 23.19 5.88
N ASN A 577 -16.45 24.31 6.57
CA ASN A 577 -16.28 25.62 5.96
C ASN A 577 -14.83 26.10 6.10
N GLN A 578 -14.03 25.89 5.05
CA GLN A 578 -12.60 26.19 5.06
C GLN A 578 -12.27 27.65 5.40
N GLN A 579 -13.08 28.62 4.94
CA GLN A 579 -12.80 30.04 5.21
C GLN A 579 -13.04 30.38 6.69
N GLU A 580 -14.16 29.93 7.25
CA GLU A 580 -14.48 30.14 8.67
C GLU A 580 -13.51 29.36 9.57
N TYR A 581 -13.16 28.13 9.20
CA TYR A 581 -12.17 27.32 9.89
C TYR A 581 -10.84 28.06 10.03
N ILE A 582 -10.29 28.57 8.93
CA ILE A 582 -9.01 29.31 8.94
C ILE A 582 -9.10 30.56 9.82
N SER A 583 -10.22 31.29 9.74
CA SER A 583 -10.45 32.47 10.57
C SER A 583 -10.44 32.13 12.07
N MET A 584 -11.15 31.07 12.45
CA MET A 584 -11.24 30.61 13.84
C MET A 584 -9.93 30.02 14.35
N VAL A 585 -9.17 29.30 13.50
CA VAL A 585 -7.83 28.82 13.85
C VAL A 585 -6.90 29.99 14.15
N ARG A 586 -6.87 31.04 13.32
CA ARG A 586 -6.05 32.23 13.57
C ARG A 586 -6.41 32.88 14.89
N ARG A 587 -7.70 33.07 15.15
CA ARG A 587 -8.21 33.63 16.40
C ARG A 587 -7.81 32.79 17.62
N ASN A 588 -7.90 31.47 17.53
CA ASN A 588 -7.49 30.58 18.61
C ASN A 588 -5.99 30.64 18.88
N ILE A 589 -5.16 30.75 17.83
CA ILE A 589 -3.71 30.93 17.97
C ILE A 589 -3.40 32.26 18.67
N GLU A 590 -3.96 33.37 18.18
CA GLU A 590 -3.78 34.71 18.78
C GLU A 590 -4.18 34.71 20.27
N MET A 591 -5.35 34.15 20.59
CA MET A 591 -5.82 34.05 21.97
C MET A 591 -4.89 33.19 22.84
N GLN A 592 -4.37 32.09 22.32
CA GLN A 592 -3.46 31.21 23.05
C GLN A 592 -2.09 31.88 23.28
N GLU A 593 -1.59 32.62 22.30
CA GLU A 593 -0.36 33.44 22.44
C GLU A 593 -0.51 34.50 23.53
N ASP A 594 -1.60 35.27 23.51
CA ASP A 594 -1.90 36.31 24.50
C ASP A 594 -2.00 35.73 25.93
N LEU A 595 -2.71 34.61 26.08
CA LEU A 595 -2.89 33.93 27.38
C LEU A 595 -1.54 33.45 27.94
N LEU A 596 -0.71 32.80 27.12
CA LEU A 596 0.59 32.29 27.55
C LEU A 596 1.61 33.42 27.80
N ALA A 597 1.59 34.48 26.99
CA ALA A 597 2.45 35.66 27.18
C ALA A 597 2.11 36.39 28.50
N SER A 598 0.82 36.53 28.81
CA SER A 598 0.36 37.13 30.08
C SER A 598 0.88 36.36 31.30
N GLU A 599 0.97 35.04 31.18
CA GLU A 599 1.40 34.15 32.25
C GLU A 599 2.91 34.18 32.47
N LEU A 600 3.66 34.38 31.39
CA LEU A 600 5.11 34.56 31.41
C LEU A 600 5.50 35.89 32.08
N ASN A 601 4.68 36.91 31.93
CA ASN A 601 4.86 38.25 32.51
C ASN A 601 4.36 38.39 33.96
N ARG A 602 3.71 37.36 34.53
CA ARG A 602 3.16 37.40 35.88
C ARG A 602 4.29 37.41 36.91
N LYS A 603 4.42 38.50 37.70
CA LYS A 603 5.39 38.60 38.80
C LYS A 603 4.99 37.65 39.94
N PHE A 604 5.83 36.65 40.20
CA PHE A 604 5.64 35.65 41.27
C PHE A 604 6.02 36.19 42.65
N SER A 605 5.40 35.67 43.70
CA SER A 605 5.71 36.05 45.09
C SER A 605 6.92 35.28 45.62
N LEU A 606 7.58 35.79 46.65
CA LEU A 606 8.76 35.16 47.29
C LEU A 606 8.49 33.71 47.79
N ASN A 607 7.25 33.32 48.00
CA ASN A 607 6.87 31.96 48.45
C ASN A 607 6.70 30.95 47.30
N ASP A 608 6.71 31.38 46.04
CA ASP A 608 6.66 30.48 44.87
C ASP A 608 8.01 29.77 44.61
N HIS A 609 9.05 30.06 45.40
CA HIS A 609 10.41 29.53 45.27
C HIS A 609 10.68 28.22 46.02
N ALA A 610 9.69 27.66 46.71
CA ALA A 610 9.88 26.48 47.57
C ALA A 610 10.29 25.19 46.82
N TRP A 611 10.08 25.13 45.50
CA TRP A 611 10.34 23.94 44.67
C TRP A 611 11.68 23.98 43.91
N ASP A 612 12.33 25.14 43.81
CA ASP A 612 13.62 25.29 43.11
C ASP A 612 14.79 24.98 44.07
N SER A 613 15.01 23.70 44.34
CA SER A 613 16.09 23.24 45.22
C SER A 613 17.49 23.59 44.70
N ASP A 614 17.65 23.84 43.40
CA ASP A 614 18.96 24.10 42.79
C ASP A 614 19.45 25.54 43.01
N GLN A 615 18.55 26.53 43.05
CA GLN A 615 18.91 27.90 43.44
C GLN A 615 19.24 27.99 44.94
N ILE A 616 18.53 27.21 45.77
CA ILE A 616 18.84 27.10 47.20
C ILE A 616 20.19 26.40 47.39
N LYS A 617 20.49 25.34 46.62
CA LYS A 617 21.80 24.67 46.64
C LYS A 617 22.93 25.55 46.13
N GLU A 618 22.74 26.35 45.09
CA GLU A 618 23.73 27.33 44.63
C GLU A 618 23.92 28.46 45.65
N GLY A 619 22.85 28.94 46.28
CA GLY A 619 22.91 29.91 47.37
C GLY A 619 23.68 29.39 48.59
N LEU A 620 23.45 28.12 48.97
CA LEU A 620 24.18 27.45 50.06
C LEU A 620 25.64 27.21 49.71
N LYS A 621 25.96 26.75 48.49
CA LYS A 621 27.34 26.61 48.02
C LYS A 621 28.10 27.94 48.00
N ASN A 622 27.44 29.02 47.63
CA ASN A 622 28.04 30.36 47.65
C ASN A 622 28.18 30.95 49.07
N ALA A 623 27.37 30.48 50.03
CA ALA A 623 27.49 30.84 51.44
C ALA A 623 28.61 30.06 52.16
N GLU A 624 28.81 28.78 51.82
CA GLU A 624 29.90 27.94 52.35
C GLU A 624 31.29 28.34 51.82
N GLY A 625 31.37 29.03 50.67
CA GLY A 625 32.63 29.56 50.12
C GLY A 625 33.11 30.89 50.71
N LYS A 626 32.42 31.46 51.70
CA LYS A 626 32.77 32.74 52.37
C LYS A 626 33.09 32.60 53.87
N SER A 627 33.26 31.38 54.37
CA SER A 627 33.73 31.07 55.73
C SER A 627 35.24 30.94 55.78
#